data_AF-A0A7S2XVR7-F1
#
_entry.id   AF-A0A7S2XVR7-F1
#
_cell.length_a   1.000
_cell.length_b   1.000
_cell.length_c   1.000
_cell.angle_alpha   90.00
_cell.angle_beta   90.00
_cell.angle_gamma   90.00
#
_symmetry.space_group_name_H-M   'P 1'
#
loop_
_entity.id
_entity.type
_entity.pdbx_description
1 polymer ?
#
loop_
_entity_poly.entity_id
_entity_poly.type
_entity_poly.pdbx_seq_one_letter_code
_entity_poly.pdbx_strand_id
1 'polypeptide(L)'
;MSGYLSVHVFVSSNDADGFLKESLVNASNSVLEPGIARFDVLQNKEDCSKFVLLEVYKNGQAPAAHKETQHYLTWRENVAAMMAEPRSAVKYRTIFPEEAYWKTDSSCSAAEAGSPDTVEAAKVAAATSGLLAVLVDVQVVAGTEEAFIEATLANCRKSICEGGISRFDLVQNEADSCNFVLHEVYNSADGPAAHKETQHYLTWREAVADMMARPRSSQKYTTCFPPRVHWHHTEGPSQAASLVRSPVLGTGFEFATSAKIVFGRGEAQTKLPGILAGMGATSVLAVVGSSGASRYSELLAGLGVKAVTCFAVSGEPTEVTLAQGVEAARGCSA
;
A
#
# COMPACT_ATOMS: atom_id res chain seq x y z
N MET A 1 -16.10 21.75 -6.36
CA MET A 1 -15.67 20.39 -6.75
C MET A 1 -15.21 19.70 -5.49
N SER A 2 -16.04 18.83 -4.93
CA SER A 2 -15.73 18.05 -3.73
C SER A 2 -15.11 16.72 -4.18
N GLY A 3 -13.82 16.53 -3.95
CA GLY A 3 -13.11 15.30 -4.28
C GLY A 3 -11.62 15.55 -4.48
N TYR A 4 -10.82 14.50 -4.30
CA TYR A 4 -9.40 14.51 -4.60
C TYR A 4 -9.20 14.52 -6.12
N LEU A 5 -8.23 15.31 -6.57
CA LEU A 5 -7.81 15.39 -7.98
C LEU A 5 -6.55 14.55 -8.15
N SER A 6 -6.60 13.52 -8.99
CA SER A 6 -5.41 12.77 -9.39
C SER A 6 -4.87 13.30 -10.71
N VAL A 7 -3.59 13.60 -10.77
CA VAL A 7 -2.88 14.00 -12.00
C VAL A 7 -1.85 12.94 -12.31
N HIS A 8 -1.99 12.29 -13.47
CA HIS A 8 -1.01 11.30 -13.93
C HIS A 8 -0.12 11.98 -14.96
N VAL A 9 1.17 12.16 -14.65
CA VAL A 9 2.16 12.76 -15.54
C VAL A 9 2.95 11.64 -16.21
N PHE A 10 2.84 11.52 -17.52
CA PHE A 10 3.55 10.53 -18.33
C PHE A 10 4.84 11.15 -18.86
N VAL A 11 5.95 10.42 -18.66
CA VAL A 11 7.29 10.89 -19.02
C VAL A 11 8.02 9.79 -19.79
N SER A 12 8.68 10.18 -20.88
CA SER A 12 9.72 9.40 -21.54
C SER A 12 11.05 10.15 -21.35
N SER A 13 12.03 9.49 -20.73
CA SER A 13 13.33 10.09 -20.39
C SER A 13 14.47 9.53 -21.24
N ASN A 14 15.37 10.39 -21.72
CA ASN A 14 16.64 9.96 -22.34
C ASN A 14 17.75 9.68 -21.30
N ASP A 15 17.50 10.00 -20.03
CA ASP A 15 18.32 9.69 -18.86
C ASP A 15 17.42 9.15 -17.74
N ALA A 16 17.16 7.85 -17.76
CA ALA A 16 16.23 7.22 -16.84
C ALA A 16 16.69 7.31 -15.37
N ASP A 17 17.99 7.08 -15.13
CA ASP A 17 18.57 7.11 -13.78
C ASP A 17 18.59 8.53 -13.20
N GLY A 18 18.98 9.52 -14.03
CA GLY A 18 18.92 10.93 -13.65
C GLY A 18 17.49 11.39 -13.35
N PHE A 19 16.55 11.06 -14.23
CA PHE A 19 15.14 11.42 -14.03
C PHE A 19 14.55 10.80 -12.77
N LEU A 20 14.82 9.50 -12.53
CA LEU A 20 14.37 8.82 -11.32
C LEU A 20 14.93 9.51 -10.07
N LYS A 21 16.24 9.76 -10.02
CA LYS A 21 16.91 10.41 -8.89
C LYS A 21 16.25 11.76 -8.55
N GLU A 22 16.08 12.64 -9.53
CA GLU A 22 15.48 13.96 -9.31
C GLU A 22 14.00 13.83 -8.89
N SER A 23 13.27 12.87 -9.47
CA SER A 23 11.85 12.66 -9.17
C SER A 23 11.62 12.09 -7.77
N LEU A 24 12.54 11.29 -7.22
CA LEU A 24 12.49 10.84 -5.83
C LEU A 24 12.66 12.01 -4.85
N VAL A 25 13.56 12.96 -5.14
CA VAL A 25 13.73 14.18 -4.33
C VAL A 25 12.47 15.04 -4.40
N ASN A 26 11.88 15.22 -5.58
CA ASN A 26 10.61 15.93 -5.72
C ASN A 26 9.52 15.27 -4.87
N ALA A 27 9.25 13.98 -5.12
CA ALA A 27 8.16 13.25 -4.48
C ALA A 27 8.26 13.21 -2.94
N SER A 28 9.47 13.01 -2.40
CA SER A 28 9.71 12.98 -0.95
C SER A 28 9.47 14.32 -0.25
N ASN A 29 9.65 15.45 -0.93
CA ASN A 29 9.29 16.76 -0.41
C ASN A 29 7.81 17.07 -0.64
N SER A 30 7.25 16.64 -1.77
CA SER A 30 5.84 16.89 -2.12
C SER A 30 4.86 16.25 -1.15
N VAL A 31 5.13 15.05 -0.65
CA VAL A 31 4.25 14.40 0.34
C VAL A 31 4.14 15.15 1.67
N LEU A 32 5.04 16.09 1.94
CA LEU A 32 4.99 16.95 3.13
C LEU A 32 4.10 18.18 2.92
N GLU A 33 3.66 18.45 1.69
CA GLU A 33 2.84 19.60 1.39
C GLU A 33 1.40 19.43 1.90
N PRO A 34 0.81 20.46 2.53
CA PRO A 34 -0.55 20.36 3.06
C PRO A 34 -1.60 19.96 2.01
N GLY A 35 -1.41 20.40 0.76
CA GLY A 35 -2.34 20.18 -0.36
C GLY A 35 -2.19 18.85 -1.08
N ILE A 36 -1.11 18.10 -0.81
CA ILE A 36 -0.84 16.81 -1.45
C ILE A 36 -1.28 15.68 -0.52
N ALA A 37 -2.04 14.75 -1.07
CA ALA A 37 -2.54 13.57 -0.39
C ALA A 37 -1.62 12.36 -0.61
N ARG A 38 -1.04 12.29 -1.81
CA ARG A 38 -0.20 11.19 -2.27
C ARG A 38 0.66 11.66 -3.43
N PHE A 39 1.86 11.14 -3.50
CA PHE A 39 2.75 11.28 -4.63
C PHE A 39 3.38 9.91 -4.88
N ASP A 40 3.21 9.34 -6.07
CA ASP A 40 3.87 8.09 -6.46
C ASP A 40 4.80 8.33 -7.65
N VAL A 41 5.94 7.64 -7.65
CA VAL A 41 6.85 7.55 -8.80
C VAL A 41 6.86 6.11 -9.26
N LEU A 42 6.41 5.87 -10.49
CA LEU A 42 6.31 4.55 -11.09
C LEU A 42 7.23 4.46 -12.31
N GLN A 43 8.03 3.39 -12.42
CA GLN A 43 8.86 3.12 -13.59
C GLN A 43 8.33 1.93 -14.37
N ASN A 44 8.17 2.07 -15.68
CA ASN A 44 7.58 1.02 -16.52
C ASN A 44 8.49 -0.22 -16.56
N LYS A 45 7.90 -1.42 -16.47
CA LYS A 45 8.64 -2.69 -16.41
C LYS A 45 9.16 -3.18 -17.76
N GLU A 46 8.55 -2.76 -18.85
CA GLU A 46 8.93 -3.15 -20.21
C GLU A 46 9.88 -2.14 -20.84
N ASP A 47 9.78 -0.87 -20.43
CA ASP A 47 10.58 0.23 -20.94
C ASP A 47 11.01 1.17 -19.80
N CYS A 48 12.21 0.94 -19.26
CA CYS A 48 12.73 1.70 -18.12
C CYS A 48 12.90 3.21 -18.39
N SER A 49 12.81 3.66 -19.64
CA SER A 49 12.81 5.08 -19.99
C SER A 49 11.49 5.78 -19.66
N LYS A 50 10.43 5.01 -19.40
CA LYS A 50 9.08 5.54 -19.17
C LYS A 50 8.70 5.54 -17.70
N PHE A 51 8.12 6.66 -17.29
CA PHE A 51 7.67 6.89 -15.92
C PHE A 51 6.26 7.44 -15.89
N VAL A 52 5.58 7.18 -14.76
CA VAL A 52 4.35 7.87 -14.38
C VAL A 52 4.54 8.48 -13.01
N LEU A 53 4.29 9.79 -12.90
CA LEU A 53 4.14 10.47 -11.61
C LEU A 53 2.64 10.57 -11.31
N LEU A 54 2.20 9.95 -10.21
CA LEU A 54 0.80 10.02 -9.76
C LEU A 54 0.70 11.01 -8.61
N GLU A 55 0.08 12.15 -8.87
CA GLU A 55 -0.02 13.26 -7.92
C GLU A 55 -1.48 13.41 -7.49
N VAL A 56 -1.80 13.06 -6.24
CA VAL A 56 -3.16 13.19 -5.72
C VAL A 56 -3.25 14.40 -4.81
N TYR A 57 -4.14 15.32 -5.16
CA TYR A 57 -4.32 16.61 -4.53
C TYR A 57 -5.63 16.68 -3.74
N LYS A 58 -5.58 17.28 -2.55
CA LYS A 58 -6.76 17.44 -1.67
C LYS A 58 -7.78 18.46 -2.19
N ASN A 59 -7.35 19.37 -3.07
CA ASN A 59 -8.19 20.42 -3.64
C ASN A 59 -7.63 20.92 -4.99
N GLY A 60 -8.46 21.63 -5.75
CA GLY A 60 -8.09 22.13 -7.08
C GLY A 60 -7.04 23.25 -7.12
N GLN A 61 -6.68 23.86 -5.99
CA GLN A 61 -5.62 24.89 -5.91
C GLN A 61 -4.24 24.28 -5.62
N ALA A 62 -4.21 23.10 -5.00
CA ALA A 62 -2.97 22.43 -4.62
C ALA A 62 -2.00 22.12 -5.78
N PRO A 63 -2.45 21.78 -7.01
CA PRO A 63 -1.52 21.63 -8.14
C PRO A 63 -0.80 22.93 -8.51
N ALA A 64 -1.44 24.09 -8.36
CA ALA A 64 -0.79 25.37 -8.60
C ALA A 64 0.22 25.68 -7.50
N ALA A 65 -0.17 25.50 -6.23
CA ALA A 65 0.71 25.69 -5.09
C ALA A 65 1.95 24.78 -5.14
N HIS A 66 1.79 23.50 -5.48
CA HIS A 66 2.90 22.57 -5.67
C HIS A 66 3.92 23.09 -6.69
N LYS A 67 3.44 23.67 -7.80
CA LYS A 67 4.30 24.21 -8.87
C LYS A 67 5.05 25.49 -8.50
N GLU A 68 4.69 26.10 -7.38
CA GLU A 68 5.38 27.28 -6.82
C GLU A 68 6.45 26.88 -5.79
N THR A 69 6.49 25.61 -5.37
CA THR A 69 7.46 25.15 -4.38
C THR A 69 8.89 25.09 -4.92
N GLN A 70 9.87 25.33 -4.06
CA GLN A 70 11.28 25.30 -4.45
C GLN A 70 11.72 23.93 -4.99
N HIS A 71 11.26 22.83 -4.37
CA HIS A 71 11.64 21.49 -4.80
C HIS A 71 11.07 21.15 -6.19
N TYR A 72 9.83 21.57 -6.50
CA TYR A 72 9.27 21.44 -7.85
C TYR A 72 10.05 22.26 -8.88
N LEU A 73 10.39 23.51 -8.56
CA LEU A 73 11.13 24.39 -9.47
C LEU A 73 12.51 23.80 -9.80
N THR A 74 13.23 23.31 -8.79
CA THR A 74 14.51 22.60 -8.95
C THR A 74 14.34 21.34 -9.79
N TRP A 75 13.34 20.50 -9.48
CA TRP A 75 13.06 19.29 -10.26
C TRP A 75 12.78 19.63 -11.73
N ARG A 76 11.91 20.60 -11.99
CA ARG A 76 11.54 21.03 -13.34
C ARG A 76 12.75 21.49 -14.15
N GLU A 77 13.66 22.23 -13.52
CA GLU A 77 14.89 22.69 -14.16
C GLU A 77 15.83 21.51 -14.48
N ASN A 78 16.09 20.65 -13.49
CA ASN A 78 17.03 19.54 -13.63
C ASN A 78 16.59 18.52 -14.69
N VAL A 79 15.29 18.19 -14.72
CA VAL A 79 14.78 17.17 -15.66
C VAL A 79 14.51 17.71 -17.07
N ALA A 80 14.64 19.02 -17.31
CA ALA A 80 14.26 19.63 -18.59
C ALA A 80 15.03 19.02 -19.78
N ALA A 81 16.35 18.80 -19.62
CA ALA A 81 17.20 18.18 -20.63
C ALA A 81 17.05 16.66 -20.71
N MET A 82 16.41 16.05 -19.71
CA MET A 82 16.21 14.60 -19.63
C MET A 82 14.97 14.13 -20.40
N MET A 83 14.09 15.04 -20.83
CA MET A 83 12.87 14.69 -21.54
C MET A 83 13.19 14.22 -22.98
N ALA A 84 12.87 12.97 -23.30
CA ALA A 84 12.94 12.46 -24.67
C ALA A 84 11.83 13.08 -25.55
N GLU A 85 10.69 13.39 -24.95
CA GLU A 85 9.57 14.10 -25.55
C GLU A 85 8.87 14.97 -24.49
N PRO A 86 8.06 15.97 -24.88
CA PRO A 86 7.30 16.76 -23.92
C PRO A 86 6.42 15.87 -23.05
N ARG A 87 6.61 15.91 -21.73
CA ARG A 87 5.74 15.22 -20.77
C ARG A 87 4.28 15.63 -20.96
N SER A 88 3.38 14.67 -20.79
CA SER A 88 1.94 14.89 -20.85
C SER A 88 1.29 14.62 -19.50
N ALA A 89 0.11 15.19 -19.25
CA ALA A 89 -0.61 14.97 -18.00
C ALA A 89 -2.10 14.77 -18.27
N VAL A 90 -2.69 13.79 -17.60
CA VAL A 90 -4.14 13.55 -17.61
C VAL A 90 -4.67 13.77 -16.19
N LYS A 91 -5.80 14.48 -16.10
CA LYS A 91 -6.49 14.75 -14.85
C LYS A 91 -7.62 13.75 -14.66
N TYR A 92 -7.74 13.26 -13.44
CA TYR A 92 -8.77 12.34 -13.06
C TYR A 92 -9.45 12.78 -11.76
N ARG A 93 -10.76 12.59 -11.71
CA ARG A 93 -11.51 12.57 -10.47
C ARG A 93 -11.26 11.24 -9.76
N THR A 94 -10.87 11.29 -8.49
CA THR A 94 -10.80 10.10 -7.65
C THR A 94 -12.21 9.63 -7.28
N ILE A 95 -12.55 8.39 -7.64
CA ILE A 95 -13.82 7.72 -7.26
C ILE A 95 -13.58 6.82 -6.05
N PHE A 96 -12.49 6.05 -6.09
CA PHE A 96 -12.02 5.23 -4.98
C PHE A 96 -10.51 5.41 -4.83
N PRO A 97 -9.96 5.50 -3.60
CA PRO A 97 -10.65 5.29 -2.34
C PRO A 97 -11.58 6.46 -1.97
N GLU A 98 -12.65 6.14 -1.25
CA GLU A 98 -13.64 7.13 -0.79
C GLU A 98 -13.00 8.10 0.21
N GLU A 99 -13.59 9.29 0.41
CA GLU A 99 -13.03 10.36 1.25
C GLU A 99 -12.61 9.88 2.66
N ALA A 100 -13.35 8.94 3.25
CA ALA A 100 -13.05 8.37 4.57
C ALA A 100 -11.68 7.67 4.64
N TYR A 101 -11.24 7.05 3.55
CA TYR A 101 -9.95 6.35 3.47
C TYR A 101 -8.76 7.29 3.31
N TRP A 102 -9.01 8.58 3.03
CA TRP A 102 -7.96 9.60 2.98
C TRP A 102 -7.75 10.29 4.34
N LYS A 103 -8.66 10.07 5.30
CA LYS A 103 -8.70 10.74 6.62
C LYS A 103 -8.12 9.89 7.75
N THR A 104 -7.42 8.80 7.46
CA THR A 104 -6.62 8.11 8.49
C THR A 104 -5.52 9.06 8.96
N ASP A 105 -5.58 9.40 10.25
CA ASP A 105 -4.64 10.34 10.88
C ASP A 105 -3.21 10.00 10.49
N SER A 106 -2.48 11.02 10.03
CA SER A 106 -1.08 10.97 9.59
C SER A 106 -0.11 10.71 10.75
N SER A 107 -0.40 9.74 11.63
CA SER A 107 0.50 9.31 12.69
C SER A 107 1.75 8.60 12.16
N CYS A 108 1.82 8.27 10.87
CA CYS A 108 3.10 8.11 10.17
C CYS A 108 3.68 9.48 9.81
N SER A 109 4.06 10.28 10.81
CA SER A 109 4.78 11.55 10.59
C SER A 109 6.25 11.44 10.99
N ALA A 110 7.11 11.70 10.00
CA ALA A 110 8.32 12.50 10.11
C ALA A 110 9.56 11.98 10.88
N ALA A 111 9.56 10.83 11.55
CA ALA A 111 10.73 10.42 12.35
C ALA A 111 11.88 9.72 11.58
N GLU A 112 11.70 9.31 10.31
CA GLU A 112 12.70 8.47 9.61
C GLU A 112 13.19 9.02 8.25
N ALA A 113 12.94 10.30 7.94
CA ALA A 113 13.61 10.96 6.82
C ALA A 113 15.03 11.37 7.25
N GLY A 114 15.96 10.41 7.17
CA GLY A 114 17.36 10.57 7.56
C GLY A 114 18.17 11.53 6.67
N SER A 115 19.22 12.10 7.29
CA SER A 115 20.26 13.05 6.81
C SER A 115 20.76 12.88 5.35
N PRO A 116 21.44 13.87 4.74
CA PRO A 116 21.85 13.90 3.32
C PRO A 116 22.81 12.78 2.85
N ASP A 117 23.39 12.00 3.76
CA ASP A 117 24.21 10.83 3.44
C ASP A 117 23.39 9.61 2.95
N THR A 118 22.06 9.76 2.84
CA THR A 118 21.11 8.69 2.48
C THR A 118 20.95 8.44 0.99
N VAL A 119 21.58 9.22 0.10
CA VAL A 119 21.42 9.00 -1.36
C VAL A 119 22.00 7.65 -1.80
N GLU A 120 23.12 7.21 -1.20
CA GLU A 120 23.72 5.90 -1.52
C GLU A 120 23.00 4.74 -0.82
N ALA A 121 22.42 4.97 0.36
CA ALA A 121 21.56 4.00 1.04
C ALA A 121 20.18 3.84 0.35
N ALA A 122 19.65 4.93 -0.22
CA ALA A 122 18.44 4.93 -1.05
C ALA A 122 18.67 4.19 -2.37
N LYS A 123 19.87 4.26 -2.97
CA LYS A 123 20.25 3.41 -4.12
C LYS A 123 20.23 1.93 -3.77
N VAL A 124 20.72 1.56 -2.58
CA VAL A 124 20.76 0.15 -2.13
C VAL A 124 19.36 -0.35 -1.70
N ALA A 125 18.50 0.52 -1.16
CA ALA A 125 17.11 0.16 -0.81
C ALA A 125 16.15 0.15 -2.00
N ALA A 126 16.37 0.99 -3.01
CA ALA A 126 15.67 0.91 -4.30
C ALA A 126 16.04 -0.36 -5.09
N ALA A 127 17.21 -0.96 -4.80
CA ALA A 127 17.68 -2.20 -5.41
C ALA A 127 16.97 -3.47 -4.86
N THR A 128 16.13 -3.37 -3.83
CA THR A 128 15.26 -4.47 -3.37
C THR A 128 13.80 -4.26 -3.80
N SER A 129 13.60 -4.41 -5.13
CA SER A 129 12.34 -4.54 -5.89
C SER A 129 11.11 -3.85 -5.30
N GLY A 130 10.76 -2.68 -5.85
CA GLY A 130 9.45 -2.06 -5.67
C GLY A 130 8.28 -3.00 -5.93
N LEU A 131 7.09 -2.60 -5.47
CA LEU A 131 5.86 -3.34 -5.66
C LEU A 131 5.46 -3.34 -7.14
N LEU A 132 4.65 -4.33 -7.56
CA LEU A 132 4.09 -4.35 -8.90
C LEU A 132 2.88 -3.41 -8.94
N ALA A 133 2.99 -2.28 -9.63
CA ALA A 133 1.85 -1.43 -9.95
C ALA A 133 1.32 -1.77 -11.35
N VAL A 134 0.00 -1.84 -11.48
CA VAL A 134 -0.69 -2.08 -12.74
C VAL A 134 -1.68 -0.94 -12.94
N LEU A 135 -1.49 -0.18 -14.03
CA LEU A 135 -2.46 0.80 -14.48
C LEU A 135 -3.32 0.14 -15.55
N VAL A 136 -4.56 -0.18 -15.22
CA VAL A 136 -5.54 -0.78 -16.15
C VAL A 136 -6.39 0.34 -16.73
N ASP A 137 -6.26 0.55 -18.03
CA ASP A 137 -7.04 1.50 -18.80
C ASP A 137 -8.33 0.84 -19.31
N VAL A 138 -9.45 1.50 -19.04
CA VAL A 138 -10.80 1.03 -19.31
C VAL A 138 -11.58 2.10 -20.05
N GLN A 139 -12.11 1.75 -21.22
CA GLN A 139 -13.12 2.57 -21.90
C GLN A 139 -14.46 1.86 -21.84
N VAL A 140 -15.46 2.55 -21.29
CA VAL A 140 -16.82 2.03 -21.24
C VAL A 140 -17.68 2.59 -22.38
N VAL A 141 -18.77 1.91 -22.68
CA VAL A 141 -19.82 2.39 -23.60
C VAL A 141 -20.52 3.57 -22.94
N ALA A 142 -20.73 4.67 -23.67
CA ALA A 142 -21.43 5.84 -23.17
C ALA A 142 -22.84 5.46 -22.67
N GLY A 143 -23.20 5.97 -21.49
CA GLY A 143 -24.44 5.64 -20.77
C GLY A 143 -24.30 4.48 -19.78
N THR A 144 -23.13 3.83 -19.69
CA THR A 144 -22.85 2.75 -18.73
C THR A 144 -21.93 3.16 -17.58
N GLU A 145 -21.53 4.44 -17.51
CA GLU A 145 -20.57 4.95 -16.53
C GLU A 145 -21.00 4.68 -15.08
N GLU A 146 -22.25 4.97 -14.73
CA GLU A 146 -22.74 4.77 -13.35
C GLU A 146 -22.76 3.29 -12.96
N ALA A 147 -23.23 2.42 -13.85
CA ALA A 147 -23.25 0.98 -13.63
C ALA A 147 -21.83 0.39 -13.51
N PHE A 148 -20.89 0.89 -14.33
CA PHE A 148 -19.49 0.51 -14.24
C PHE A 148 -18.87 0.96 -12.92
N ILE A 149 -19.13 2.20 -12.48
CA ILE A 149 -18.65 2.73 -11.20
C ILE A 149 -19.19 1.88 -10.04
N GLU A 150 -20.48 1.55 -10.03
CA GLU A 150 -21.10 0.74 -8.98
C GLU A 150 -20.46 -0.65 -8.88
N ALA A 151 -20.38 -1.37 -10.02
CA ALA A 151 -19.78 -2.69 -10.07
C ALA A 151 -18.30 -2.66 -9.64
N THR A 152 -17.57 -1.64 -10.08
CA THR A 152 -16.13 -1.52 -9.80
C THR A 152 -15.87 -1.12 -8.35
N LEU A 153 -16.70 -0.27 -7.73
CA LEU A 153 -16.62 0.03 -6.30
C LEU A 153 -16.81 -1.22 -5.43
N ALA A 154 -17.73 -2.12 -5.82
CA ALA A 154 -17.90 -3.40 -5.13
C ALA A 154 -16.65 -4.29 -5.23
N ASN A 155 -15.93 -4.24 -6.36
CA ASN A 155 -14.63 -4.90 -6.53
C ASN A 155 -13.57 -4.24 -5.63
N CYS A 156 -13.34 -2.93 -5.79
CA CYS A 156 -12.33 -2.15 -5.05
C CYS A 156 -12.42 -2.38 -3.54
N ARG A 157 -13.62 -2.30 -2.95
CA ARG A 157 -13.84 -2.45 -1.50
C ARG A 157 -13.42 -3.83 -0.98
N LYS A 158 -13.53 -4.87 -1.79
CA LYS A 158 -13.11 -6.24 -1.42
C LYS A 158 -11.63 -6.45 -1.73
N SER A 159 -11.11 -5.87 -2.81
CA SER A 159 -9.72 -6.01 -3.20
C SER A 159 -8.75 -5.40 -2.20
N ILE A 160 -9.08 -4.25 -1.60
CA ILE A 160 -8.24 -3.67 -0.54
C ILE A 160 -8.18 -4.52 0.74
N CYS A 161 -9.07 -5.51 0.89
CA CYS A 161 -9.03 -6.47 2.01
C CYS A 161 -8.25 -7.74 1.66
N GLU A 162 -7.77 -7.90 0.43
CA GLU A 162 -7.00 -9.08 0.03
C GLU A 162 -5.57 -9.03 0.54
N GLY A 163 -5.12 -10.16 1.11
CA GLY A 163 -3.71 -10.36 1.41
C GLY A 163 -2.88 -10.29 0.13
N GLY A 164 -1.98 -9.31 0.03
CA GLY A 164 -1.10 -9.14 -1.13
C GLY A 164 -1.45 -7.96 -2.04
N ILE A 165 -2.57 -7.27 -1.80
CA ILE A 165 -2.92 -6.02 -2.47
C ILE A 165 -2.60 -4.86 -1.53
N SER A 166 -1.74 -3.96 -1.96
CA SER A 166 -1.38 -2.74 -1.23
C SER A 166 -2.26 -1.55 -1.57
N ARG A 167 -2.74 -1.46 -2.81
CA ARG A 167 -3.67 -0.40 -3.27
C ARG A 167 -4.57 -0.90 -4.38
N PHE A 168 -5.73 -0.27 -4.48
CA PHE A 168 -6.70 -0.54 -5.54
C PHE A 168 -7.55 0.70 -5.79
N ASP A 169 -7.01 1.70 -6.51
CA ASP A 169 -7.72 2.96 -6.76
C ASP A 169 -8.58 2.86 -8.02
N LEU A 170 -9.70 3.60 -8.06
CA LEU A 170 -10.50 3.84 -9.27
C LEU A 170 -10.57 5.34 -9.53
N VAL A 171 -10.12 5.76 -10.70
CA VAL A 171 -10.14 7.16 -11.11
C VAL A 171 -10.81 7.32 -12.48
N GLN A 172 -11.51 8.43 -12.69
CA GLN A 172 -12.24 8.75 -13.93
C GLN A 172 -11.67 9.99 -14.58
N ASN A 173 -11.41 9.94 -15.88
CA ASN A 173 -10.80 11.02 -16.62
C ASN A 173 -11.74 12.25 -16.66
N GLU A 174 -11.21 13.44 -16.36
CA GLU A 174 -12.01 14.68 -16.36
C GLU A 174 -12.38 15.14 -17.77
N ALA A 175 -11.60 14.75 -18.79
CA ALA A 175 -11.83 15.12 -20.18
C ALA A 175 -12.69 14.08 -20.94
N ASP A 176 -12.86 12.87 -20.39
CA ASP A 176 -13.64 11.78 -20.98
C ASP A 176 -14.29 10.96 -19.86
N SER A 177 -15.59 11.17 -19.63
CA SER A 177 -16.33 10.46 -18.59
C SER A 177 -16.41 8.94 -18.82
N CYS A 178 -16.23 8.48 -20.05
CA CYS A 178 -16.22 7.06 -20.38
C CYS A 178 -14.85 6.39 -20.14
N ASN A 179 -13.81 7.15 -19.80
CA ASN A 179 -12.46 6.63 -19.55
C ASN A 179 -12.15 6.54 -18.04
N PHE A 180 -11.74 5.34 -17.63
CA PHE A 180 -11.39 5.04 -16.26
C PHE A 180 -10.01 4.37 -16.19
N VAL A 181 -9.34 4.56 -15.06
CA VAL A 181 -8.11 3.83 -14.74
C VAL A 181 -8.26 3.16 -13.38
N LEU A 182 -7.95 1.86 -13.33
CA LEU A 182 -7.68 1.16 -12.08
C LEU A 182 -6.18 1.21 -11.81
N HIS A 183 -5.80 1.65 -10.62
CA HIS A 183 -4.42 1.62 -10.14
C HIS A 183 -4.29 0.56 -9.05
N GLU A 184 -3.75 -0.58 -9.46
CA GLU A 184 -3.67 -1.79 -8.63
C GLU A 184 -2.22 -2.00 -8.23
N VAL A 185 -1.93 -2.09 -6.93
CA VAL A 185 -0.56 -2.30 -6.44
C VAL A 185 -0.48 -3.59 -5.66
N TYR A 186 0.40 -4.48 -6.10
CA TYR A 186 0.56 -5.85 -5.62
C TYR A 186 1.91 -6.08 -4.97
N ASN A 187 1.88 -6.88 -3.90
CA ASN A 187 3.06 -7.27 -3.13
C ASN A 187 3.96 -8.29 -3.82
N SER A 188 3.48 -8.90 -4.90
CA SER A 188 4.20 -9.91 -5.69
C SER A 188 3.82 -9.85 -7.17
N ALA A 189 4.63 -10.49 -8.01
CA ALA A 189 4.35 -10.63 -9.44
C ALA A 189 3.11 -11.51 -9.73
N ASP A 190 2.77 -12.42 -8.82
CA ASP A 190 1.62 -13.33 -8.93
C ASP A 190 0.32 -12.70 -8.40
N GLY A 191 0.40 -11.56 -7.70
CA GLY A 191 -0.76 -10.85 -7.14
C GLY A 191 -1.90 -10.62 -8.12
N PRO A 192 -1.66 -10.13 -9.35
CA PRO A 192 -2.71 -9.98 -10.35
C PRO A 192 -3.38 -11.30 -10.74
N ALA A 193 -2.65 -12.41 -10.76
CA ALA A 193 -3.23 -13.72 -11.07
C ALA A 193 -4.14 -14.19 -9.93
N ALA A 194 -3.65 -14.10 -8.69
CA ALA A 194 -4.41 -14.44 -7.49
C ALA A 194 -5.70 -13.60 -7.36
N HIS A 195 -5.61 -12.28 -7.56
CA HIS A 195 -6.78 -11.39 -7.54
C HIS A 195 -7.85 -11.84 -8.56
N LYS A 196 -7.41 -12.26 -9.77
CA LYS A 196 -8.30 -12.71 -10.86
C LYS A 196 -9.01 -14.02 -10.59
N GLU A 197 -8.58 -14.78 -9.59
CA GLU A 197 -9.22 -16.02 -9.13
C GLU A 197 -10.29 -15.77 -8.06
N THR A 198 -10.35 -14.55 -7.50
CA THR A 198 -11.29 -14.25 -6.43
C THR A 198 -12.73 -14.15 -6.92
N GLN A 199 -13.68 -14.55 -6.07
CA GLN A 199 -15.10 -14.52 -6.41
C GLN A 199 -15.59 -13.10 -6.76
N HIS A 200 -15.08 -12.07 -6.08
CA HIS A 200 -15.53 -10.70 -6.31
C HIS A 200 -15.00 -10.14 -7.64
N TYR A 201 -13.76 -10.47 -8.03
CA TYR A 201 -13.27 -10.17 -9.37
C TYR A 201 -14.09 -10.89 -10.44
N LEU A 202 -14.41 -12.18 -10.26
CA LEU A 202 -15.21 -12.93 -11.24
C LEU A 202 -16.60 -12.31 -11.43
N THR A 203 -17.26 -11.92 -10.33
CA THR A 203 -18.54 -11.20 -10.36
C THR A 203 -18.39 -9.85 -11.07
N TRP A 204 -17.35 -9.07 -10.77
CA TRP A 204 -17.10 -7.80 -11.45
C TRP A 204 -16.86 -8.00 -12.95
N ARG A 205 -16.01 -8.96 -13.33
CA ARG A 205 -15.66 -9.25 -14.72
C ARG A 205 -16.90 -9.60 -15.55
N GLU A 206 -17.82 -10.37 -14.99
CA GLU A 206 -19.10 -10.70 -15.63
C GLU A 206 -20.00 -9.47 -15.73
N ALA A 207 -20.16 -8.72 -14.64
CA ALA A 207 -21.03 -7.54 -14.58
C ALA A 207 -20.65 -6.46 -15.60
N VAL A 208 -19.35 -6.22 -15.82
CA VAL A 208 -18.86 -5.16 -16.70
C VAL A 208 -18.62 -5.61 -18.15
N ALA A 209 -18.87 -6.88 -18.49
CA ALA A 209 -18.49 -7.46 -19.78
C ALA A 209 -19.08 -6.69 -20.97
N ASP A 210 -20.38 -6.39 -20.92
CA ASP A 210 -21.10 -5.67 -21.98
C ASP A 210 -20.93 -4.15 -21.92
N MET A 211 -20.23 -3.64 -20.89
CA MET A 211 -19.96 -2.21 -20.72
C MET A 211 -18.69 -1.77 -21.44
N MET A 212 -17.85 -2.67 -21.96
CA MET A 212 -16.55 -2.33 -22.54
C MET A 212 -16.68 -1.81 -23.99
N ALA A 213 -16.33 -0.53 -24.23
CA ALA A 213 -16.29 0.04 -25.58
C ALA A 213 -15.05 -0.41 -26.37
N ARG A 214 -13.97 -0.79 -25.69
CA ARG A 214 -12.79 -1.45 -26.27
C ARG A 214 -12.20 -2.46 -25.28
N PRO A 215 -11.39 -3.41 -25.74
CA PRO A 215 -10.67 -4.30 -24.83
C PRO A 215 -9.85 -3.50 -23.80
N ARG A 216 -9.96 -3.89 -22.53
CA ARG A 216 -9.14 -3.33 -21.46
C ARG A 216 -7.67 -3.53 -21.78
N SER A 217 -6.85 -2.54 -21.48
CA SER A 217 -5.40 -2.62 -21.64
C SER A 217 -4.73 -2.31 -20.31
N SER A 218 -3.50 -2.75 -20.11
CA SER A 218 -2.79 -2.48 -18.86
C SER A 218 -1.30 -2.26 -19.10
N GLN A 219 -0.71 -1.35 -18.33
CA GLN A 219 0.74 -1.18 -18.26
C GLN A 219 1.23 -1.54 -16.87
N LYS A 220 2.37 -2.23 -16.80
CA LYS A 220 2.98 -2.70 -15.56
C LYS A 220 4.17 -1.83 -15.20
N TYR A 221 4.25 -1.47 -13.93
CA TYR A 221 5.27 -0.61 -13.37
C TYR A 221 5.86 -1.22 -12.11
N THR A 222 7.06 -0.80 -11.77
CA THR A 222 7.67 -0.96 -10.45
C THR A 222 7.45 0.32 -9.66
N THR A 223 6.99 0.21 -8.41
CA THR A 223 6.89 1.38 -7.53
C THR A 223 8.28 1.84 -7.09
N CYS A 224 8.64 3.09 -7.37
CA CYS A 224 9.90 3.69 -6.94
C CYS A 224 9.71 4.60 -5.72
N PHE A 225 8.54 5.24 -5.62
CA PHE A 225 8.15 6.04 -4.46
C PHE A 225 6.63 5.90 -4.21
N PRO A 226 6.17 5.90 -2.93
CA PRO A 226 7.00 5.85 -1.73
C PRO A 226 7.84 4.55 -1.61
N PRO A 227 8.86 4.49 -0.75
CA PRO A 227 9.59 3.25 -0.53
C PRO A 227 8.66 2.16 0.04
N ARG A 228 8.97 0.87 -0.18
CA ARG A 228 8.16 -0.30 0.23
C ARG A 228 7.65 -0.21 1.68
N VAL A 229 8.42 0.40 2.57
CA VAL A 229 8.10 0.58 4.00
C VAL A 229 6.81 1.37 4.24
N HIS A 230 6.38 2.21 3.29
CA HIS A 230 5.20 3.08 3.43
C HIS A 230 3.94 2.57 2.71
N TRP A 231 3.93 1.33 2.20
CA TRP A 231 2.80 0.77 1.44
C TRP A 231 1.82 -0.08 2.25
N HIS A 232 1.80 0.09 3.57
CA HIS A 232 0.89 -0.63 4.46
C HIS A 232 0.03 0.34 5.26
N HIS A 233 -0.96 1.01 4.64
CA HIS A 233 -2.14 1.54 5.34
C HIS A 233 -3.25 1.89 4.32
N THR A 234 -4.20 0.99 4.14
CA THR A 234 -5.62 1.36 3.99
C THR A 234 -6.39 0.49 4.95
N GLU A 235 -6.21 0.74 6.26
CA GLU A 235 -7.26 0.34 7.20
C GLU A 235 -8.50 1.11 6.78
N GLY A 236 -9.53 0.41 6.31
CA GLY A 236 -10.82 1.04 6.07
C GLY A 236 -11.37 1.63 7.37
N PRO A 237 -12.32 2.57 7.31
CA PRO A 237 -13.00 3.05 8.50
C PRO A 237 -13.49 1.83 9.29
N SER A 238 -12.94 1.65 10.49
CA SER A 238 -13.32 0.55 11.35
C SER A 238 -14.82 0.63 11.56
N GLN A 239 -15.56 -0.41 11.19
CA GLN A 239 -16.87 -0.61 11.79
C GLN A 239 -16.61 -0.89 13.26
N ALA A 240 -16.62 0.17 14.06
CA ALA A 240 -16.75 0.09 15.50
C ALA A 240 -18.11 -0.55 15.80
N ALA A 241 -18.16 -1.88 15.73
CA ALA A 241 -19.23 -2.66 16.31
C ALA A 241 -19.18 -2.39 17.81
N SER A 242 -20.14 -1.60 18.29
CA SER A 242 -20.43 -1.33 19.69
C SER A 242 -20.58 -2.65 20.45
N LEU A 243 -19.49 -3.14 21.03
CA LEU A 243 -19.55 -4.19 22.03
C LEU A 243 -19.77 -3.54 23.39
N VAL A 244 -20.99 -3.73 23.87
CA VAL A 244 -21.47 -3.41 25.20
C VAL A 244 -20.46 -3.90 26.25
N ARG A 245 -19.92 -2.97 27.05
CA ARG A 245 -19.14 -3.30 28.24
C ARG A 245 -20.06 -3.93 29.29
N SER A 246 -19.86 -5.21 29.57
CA SER A 246 -20.22 -5.77 30.88
C SER A 246 -19.01 -5.70 31.81
N PRO A 247 -19.19 -5.31 33.09
CA PRO A 247 -18.12 -5.33 34.07
C PRO A 247 -18.01 -6.74 34.67
N VAL A 248 -16.80 -7.22 34.94
CA VAL A 248 -16.39 -7.94 36.16
C VAL A 248 -14.90 -8.32 36.04
N LEU A 249 -14.25 -8.23 37.19
CA LEU A 249 -12.82 -8.29 37.49
C LEU A 249 -12.10 -9.60 37.10
N GLY A 250 -10.86 -9.46 36.64
CA GLY A 250 -9.85 -10.52 36.55
C GLY A 250 -8.57 -9.98 35.90
N THR A 251 -7.42 -10.17 36.54
CA THR A 251 -6.12 -9.55 36.22
C THR A 251 -5.65 -9.75 34.78
N GLY A 252 -5.09 -8.68 34.21
CA GLY A 252 -4.95 -8.46 32.77
C GLY A 252 -3.87 -9.27 32.05
N PHE A 253 -4.10 -9.40 30.74
CA PHE A 253 -3.07 -9.70 29.75
C PHE A 253 -3.03 -8.54 28.75
N GLU A 254 -1.85 -8.00 28.51
CA GLU A 254 -1.59 -7.00 27.48
C GLU A 254 -1.43 -7.72 26.14
N PHE A 255 -2.19 -7.29 25.13
CA PHE A 255 -2.18 -7.91 23.81
C PHE A 255 -0.87 -7.51 23.10
N ALA A 256 0.07 -8.46 22.95
CA ALA A 256 1.12 -8.32 21.95
C ALA A 256 0.48 -8.39 20.57
N THR A 257 0.48 -7.25 19.88
CA THR A 257 -0.35 -6.93 18.73
C THR A 257 -0.32 -8.00 17.64
N SER A 258 -1.47 -8.27 17.04
CA SER A 258 -1.65 -8.95 15.75
C SER A 258 -1.00 -8.22 14.55
N ALA A 259 -0.25 -7.15 14.80
CA ALA A 259 0.58 -6.51 13.78
C ALA A 259 1.68 -7.50 13.37
N LYS A 260 1.70 -7.90 12.10
CA LYS A 260 2.71 -8.80 11.53
C LYS A 260 4.08 -8.16 11.66
N ILE A 261 4.83 -8.50 12.72
CA ILE A 261 6.21 -8.04 12.88
C ILE A 261 7.09 -8.90 11.98
N VAL A 262 7.50 -8.34 10.85
CA VAL A 262 8.40 -9.02 9.91
C VAL A 262 9.84 -8.64 10.24
N PHE A 263 10.64 -9.65 10.56
CA PHE A 263 12.08 -9.48 10.74
C PHE A 263 12.80 -9.94 9.48
N GLY A 264 13.89 -9.24 9.13
CA GLY A 264 14.87 -9.76 8.17
C GLY A 264 15.48 -11.08 8.68
N ARG A 265 16.17 -11.82 7.80
CA ARG A 265 16.83 -13.08 8.19
C ARG A 265 17.77 -12.82 9.38
N GLY A 266 17.51 -13.49 10.51
CA GLY A 266 18.33 -13.40 11.73
C GLY A 266 17.97 -12.26 12.69
N GLU A 267 17.17 -11.28 12.26
CA GLU A 267 16.86 -10.08 13.04
C GLU A 267 15.86 -10.32 14.19
N ALA A 268 15.08 -11.40 14.11
CA ALA A 268 14.09 -11.74 15.14
C ALA A 268 14.74 -11.97 16.50
N GLN A 269 15.95 -12.55 16.53
CA GLN A 269 16.66 -12.91 17.75
C GLN A 269 17.14 -11.69 18.53
N THR A 270 17.47 -10.61 17.85
CA THR A 270 18.00 -9.39 18.46
C THR A 270 16.89 -8.40 18.82
N LYS A 271 15.80 -8.38 18.05
CA LYS A 271 14.75 -7.36 18.18
C LYS A 271 13.54 -7.79 19.02
N LEU A 272 13.14 -9.07 18.96
CA LEU A 272 11.97 -9.54 19.72
C LEU A 272 12.08 -9.30 21.24
N PRO A 273 13.22 -9.55 21.91
CA PRO A 273 13.32 -9.31 23.34
C PRO A 273 13.06 -7.86 23.75
N GLY A 274 13.56 -6.90 22.97
CA GLY A 274 13.35 -5.47 23.23
C GLY A 274 11.90 -5.04 23.05
N ILE A 275 11.22 -5.58 22.04
CA ILE A 275 9.78 -5.35 21.81
C ILE A 275 8.98 -5.92 22.99
N LEU A 276 9.21 -7.18 23.36
CA LEU A 276 8.50 -7.83 24.46
C LEU A 276 8.73 -7.11 25.81
N ALA A 277 9.96 -6.66 26.06
CA ALA A 277 10.31 -5.88 27.25
C ALA A 277 9.60 -4.51 27.27
N GLY A 278 9.55 -3.80 26.13
CA GLY A 278 8.83 -2.54 26.00
C GLY A 278 7.32 -2.68 26.23
N MET A 279 6.77 -3.87 25.97
CA MET A 279 5.38 -4.23 26.23
C MET A 279 5.15 -4.80 27.63
N GLY A 280 6.18 -4.91 28.49
CA GLY A 280 6.05 -5.52 29.81
C GLY A 280 5.62 -7.00 29.78
N ALA A 281 5.77 -7.69 28.65
CA ALA A 281 5.22 -9.03 28.45
C ALA A 281 5.98 -10.06 29.30
N THR A 282 5.28 -10.76 30.19
CA THR A 282 5.88 -11.83 31.00
C THR A 282 5.68 -13.22 30.41
N SER A 283 4.75 -13.39 29.48
CA SER A 283 4.43 -14.66 28.83
C SER A 283 4.04 -14.44 27.36
N VAL A 284 4.36 -15.39 26.48
CA VAL A 284 4.12 -15.28 25.03
C VAL A 284 3.44 -16.52 24.47
N LEU A 285 2.47 -16.34 23.57
CA LEU A 285 1.93 -17.38 22.70
C LEU A 285 2.59 -17.26 21.31
N ALA A 286 3.26 -18.31 20.86
CA ALA A 286 3.85 -18.42 19.53
C ALA A 286 2.99 -19.34 18.64
N VAL A 287 2.38 -18.79 17.59
CA VAL A 287 1.67 -19.58 16.58
C VAL A 287 2.61 -19.85 15.42
N VAL A 288 2.90 -21.13 15.18
CA VAL A 288 3.97 -21.56 14.27
C VAL A 288 3.48 -22.66 13.34
N GLY A 289 4.09 -22.81 12.17
CA GLY A 289 3.83 -23.97 11.31
C GLY A 289 4.26 -25.29 11.97
N SER A 290 3.93 -26.43 11.36
CA SER A 290 4.04 -27.76 12.00
C SER A 290 5.46 -28.13 12.46
N SER A 291 6.50 -27.54 11.87
CA SER A 291 7.91 -27.70 12.27
C SER A 291 8.52 -26.45 12.91
N GLY A 292 7.73 -25.40 13.13
CA GLY A 292 8.22 -24.12 13.58
C GLY A 292 8.66 -24.12 15.05
N ALA A 293 8.00 -24.88 15.91
CA ALA A 293 8.36 -24.96 17.33
C ALA A 293 9.79 -25.53 17.53
N SER A 294 10.17 -26.54 16.74
CA SER A 294 11.52 -27.08 16.76
C SER A 294 12.52 -26.18 16.03
N ARG A 295 12.12 -25.63 14.86
CA ARG A 295 12.95 -24.73 14.04
C ARG A 295 13.34 -23.44 14.77
N TYR A 296 12.47 -22.92 15.61
CA TYR A 296 12.68 -21.65 16.33
C TYR A 296 12.94 -21.84 17.83
N SER A 297 13.27 -23.07 18.26
CA SER A 297 13.44 -23.41 19.68
C SER A 297 14.47 -22.52 20.39
N GLU A 298 15.63 -22.27 19.76
CA GLU A 298 16.66 -21.37 20.29
C GLU A 298 16.20 -19.91 20.38
N LEU A 299 15.48 -19.43 19.35
CA LEU A 299 14.92 -18.08 19.33
C LEU A 299 13.89 -17.90 20.46
N LEU A 300 12.97 -18.85 20.60
CA LEU A 300 11.89 -18.82 21.60
C LEU A 300 12.43 -18.92 23.03
N ALA A 301 13.46 -19.75 23.25
CA ALA A 301 14.16 -19.81 24.53
C ALA A 301 14.90 -18.51 24.87
N GLY A 302 15.36 -17.77 23.87
CA GLY A 302 16.11 -16.51 24.01
C GLY A 302 15.26 -15.25 24.23
N LEU A 303 13.93 -15.36 24.33
CA LEU A 303 13.04 -14.20 24.43
C LEU A 303 13.06 -13.47 25.78
N GLY A 304 13.64 -14.08 26.82
CA GLY A 304 13.74 -13.46 28.15
C GLY A 304 12.40 -13.30 28.88
N VAL A 305 11.36 -14.03 28.47
CA VAL A 305 10.03 -14.06 29.11
C VAL A 305 9.88 -15.26 30.04
N LYS A 306 8.94 -15.22 30.99
CA LYS A 306 8.75 -16.29 31.99
C LYS A 306 8.16 -17.56 31.38
N ALA A 307 7.31 -17.44 30.36
CA ALA A 307 6.68 -18.59 29.71
C ALA A 307 6.48 -18.36 28.22
N VAL A 308 6.66 -19.42 27.43
CA VAL A 308 6.34 -19.45 26.00
C VAL A 308 5.47 -20.67 25.72
N THR A 309 4.27 -20.43 25.20
CA THR A 309 3.34 -21.48 24.74
C THR A 309 3.38 -21.54 23.22
N CYS A 310 3.59 -22.73 22.64
CA CYS A 310 3.61 -22.90 21.18
C CYS A 310 2.31 -23.55 20.68
N PHE A 311 1.71 -22.97 19.65
CA PHE A 311 0.54 -23.52 18.95
C PHE A 311 0.93 -23.83 17.50
N ALA A 312 1.02 -25.12 17.18
CA ALA A 312 1.46 -25.60 15.87
C ALA A 312 0.28 -25.78 14.90
N VAL A 313 0.41 -25.29 13.67
CA VAL A 313 -0.62 -25.42 12.62
C VAL A 313 -0.11 -26.10 11.36
N SER A 314 -1.01 -26.72 10.59
CA SER A 314 -0.72 -27.39 9.32
C SER A 314 -0.63 -26.37 8.17
N GLY A 315 0.37 -25.49 8.20
CA GLY A 315 0.57 -24.46 7.16
C GLY A 315 1.23 -23.19 7.69
N GLU A 316 1.17 -22.13 6.88
CA GLU A 316 1.56 -20.79 7.33
C GLU A 316 0.52 -20.26 8.34
N PRO A 317 0.95 -19.72 9.50
CA PRO A 317 0.04 -19.06 10.43
C PRO A 317 -0.78 -17.95 9.77
N THR A 318 -2.08 -17.99 9.95
CA THR A 318 -3.05 -16.95 9.54
C THR A 318 -3.65 -16.25 10.76
N GLU A 319 -4.36 -15.13 10.54
CA GLU A 319 -5.10 -14.44 11.61
C GLU A 319 -6.13 -15.36 12.30
N VAL A 320 -6.78 -16.24 11.53
CA VAL A 320 -7.73 -17.23 12.07
C VAL A 320 -7.01 -18.20 13.01
N THR A 321 -5.84 -18.71 12.61
CA THR A 321 -5.06 -19.60 13.46
C THR A 321 -4.51 -18.90 14.71
N LEU A 322 -4.24 -17.59 14.62
CA LEU A 322 -3.84 -16.78 15.76
C LEU A 322 -4.99 -16.67 16.78
N ALA A 323 -6.20 -16.37 16.31
CA ALA A 323 -7.39 -16.30 17.15
C ALA A 323 -7.67 -17.64 17.86
N GLN A 324 -7.57 -18.76 17.14
CA GLN A 324 -7.70 -20.11 17.70
C GLN A 324 -6.63 -20.41 18.75
N GLY A 325 -5.38 -20.04 18.49
CA GLY A 325 -4.29 -20.19 19.46
C GLY A 325 -4.52 -19.39 20.74
N VAL A 326 -5.04 -18.17 20.63
CA VAL A 326 -5.36 -17.31 21.79
C VAL A 326 -6.49 -17.92 22.61
N GLU A 327 -7.53 -18.45 21.97
CA GLU A 327 -8.63 -19.14 22.65
C GLU A 327 -8.15 -20.41 23.38
N ALA A 328 -7.31 -21.22 22.72
CA ALA A 328 -6.70 -22.40 23.33
C ALA A 328 -5.81 -22.05 24.54
N ALA A 329 -4.99 -21.00 24.44
CA ALA A 329 -4.13 -20.55 25.53
C ALA A 329 -4.94 -20.04 26.75
N ARG A 330 -6.11 -19.43 26.51
CA ARG A 330 -7.04 -19.02 27.56
C ARG A 330 -7.68 -20.22 28.27
N GLY A 331 -8.02 -21.27 27.53
CA GLY A 331 -8.57 -22.52 28.08
C GLY A 331 -7.61 -23.33 28.96
N CYS A 332 -6.28 -23.14 28.78
CA CYS A 332 -5.26 -23.79 29.61
C CYS A 332 -4.93 -23.04 30.91
N SER A 333 -5.50 -21.84 31.13
CA SER A 333 -5.23 -20.99 32.31
C SER A 333 -6.37 -21.02 33.35
N ALA A 334 -7.32 -21.95 33.22
CA ALA A 334 -8.41 -22.22 34.16
C ALA A 334 -8.15 -23.49 34.97
#